data_AF-A0A9W9R3H1-F1
#
_entry.id   AF-A0A9W9R3H1-F1
#
_cell.length_a   1.000
_cell.length_b   1.000
_cell.length_c   1.000
_cell.angle_alpha   90.00
_cell.angle_beta   90.00
_cell.angle_gamma   90.00
#
_symmetry.space_group_name_H-M   'P 1'
#
loop_
_entity.id
_entity.type
_entity.pdbx_description
1 polymer ?
#
loop_
_entity_poly.entity_id
_entity_poly.type
_entity_poly.pdbx_seq_one_letter_code
_entity_poly.pdbx_strand_id
1 'polypeptide(L)'
;MLSQDSKITIIGGGVFGLSTALWLARDGYQSITIFDRCAFDKNFYDPANGCDGASADINKIFRMAYGDKTEYQNMAIEARNMWLEWNEQVASTPQSQLPAGLSQDDELLLECGNYFIAEGSELRQFYAESLASMERTAPDFRKTQFVRGNREDEERLAKLDPKWVERASKVHAINNGNTNGFFDIQGGITVADKAKVPTLNACVFARHLCVKAGVKFVLGDPEGKFTSFITEKNGRDKKITGIMTADGLRHMSDIVIVAAGPWSATVIPEAHQTVEATAGTVMFIDIPEERKDLWKKFSPENYPAWSYRKGDGDSYYQGGSFPISKTGRLKFGFRGKKFTNFEDHPTAPGLRISTPRTKYSENPIDTVPIYGLSQMKEVIFDAFPELAEFGFTDSRLCWYTDSIDNDYVIDYVPGYSDSLFICTGGSGHAFKFLPILGRHVKNQLERKTDQFSPLWKWRVAEPGRSNNGISEGEDGPRALSRIEMACRSDFSAKEKPPVKL
;
A
#
# COMPACT_ATOMS: atom_id res chain seq x y z
N MET A 1 -3.52 -18.14 -27.94
CA MET A 1 -3.77 -18.69 -26.59
C MET A 1 -2.48 -18.56 -25.81
N LEU A 2 -2.58 -18.17 -24.53
CA LEU A 2 -1.43 -18.04 -23.65
C LEU A 2 -0.83 -19.43 -23.36
N SER A 3 0.50 -19.50 -23.35
CA SER A 3 1.27 -20.71 -23.05
C SER A 3 2.51 -20.36 -22.22
N GLN A 4 3.17 -21.35 -21.62
CA GLN A 4 4.40 -21.16 -20.84
C GLN A 4 5.56 -20.54 -21.65
N ASP A 5 5.53 -20.69 -22.98
CA ASP A 5 6.50 -20.09 -23.91
C ASP A 5 6.14 -18.66 -24.35
N SER A 6 4.96 -18.17 -23.97
CA SER A 6 4.52 -16.82 -24.33
C SER A 6 5.45 -15.76 -23.74
N LYS A 7 5.77 -14.75 -24.54
CA LYS A 7 6.56 -13.59 -24.13
C LYS A 7 5.67 -12.60 -23.38
N ILE A 8 5.92 -12.45 -22.09
CA ILE A 8 5.14 -11.59 -21.18
C ILE A 8 5.96 -10.36 -20.83
N THR A 9 5.42 -9.19 -21.15
CA THR A 9 5.94 -7.90 -20.68
C THR A 9 5.08 -7.39 -19.54
N ILE A 10 5.69 -6.96 -18.44
CA ILE A 10 5.00 -6.33 -17.30
C ILE A 10 5.51 -4.91 -17.13
N ILE A 11 4.62 -3.91 -17.17
CA ILE A 11 4.93 -2.51 -16.91
C ILE A 11 4.64 -2.21 -15.43
N GLY A 12 5.68 -1.99 -14.64
CA GLY A 12 5.62 -1.70 -13.21
C GLY A 12 6.20 -2.82 -12.35
N GLY A 13 7.31 -2.54 -11.67
CA GLY A 13 7.98 -3.43 -10.72
C GLY A 13 7.50 -3.27 -9.28
N GLY A 14 6.26 -2.84 -9.07
CA GLY A 14 5.63 -2.72 -7.74
C GLY A 14 4.98 -4.02 -7.26
N VAL A 15 4.05 -3.91 -6.31
CA VAL A 15 3.39 -5.07 -5.66
C VAL A 15 2.73 -6.02 -6.67
N PHE A 16 1.87 -5.49 -7.54
CA PHE A 16 1.17 -6.30 -8.54
C PHE A 16 2.16 -6.93 -9.52
N GLY A 17 3.12 -6.16 -10.04
CA GLY A 17 4.08 -6.66 -11.03
C GLY A 17 4.99 -7.75 -10.49
N LEU A 18 5.62 -7.53 -9.33
CA LEU A 18 6.50 -8.53 -8.70
C LEU A 18 5.75 -9.80 -8.34
N SER A 19 4.58 -9.68 -7.71
CA SER A 19 3.80 -10.85 -7.33
C SER A 19 3.37 -11.64 -8.57
N THR A 20 2.84 -10.96 -9.59
CA THR A 20 2.41 -11.59 -10.85
C THR A 20 3.57 -12.33 -11.51
N ALA A 21 4.72 -11.68 -11.67
CA ALA A 21 5.89 -12.28 -12.30
C ALA A 21 6.39 -13.52 -11.54
N LEU A 22 6.48 -13.44 -10.21
CA LEU A 22 6.92 -14.56 -9.38
C LEU A 22 6.01 -15.78 -9.54
N TRP A 23 4.70 -15.58 -9.53
CA TRP A 23 3.74 -16.67 -9.63
C TRP A 23 3.63 -17.24 -11.04
N LEU A 24 3.80 -16.42 -12.08
CA LEU A 24 3.94 -16.92 -13.46
C LEU A 24 5.20 -17.75 -13.62
N ALA A 25 6.35 -17.26 -13.14
CA ALA A 25 7.61 -18.01 -13.23
C ALA A 25 7.55 -19.34 -12.47
N ARG A 26 6.91 -19.37 -11.29
CA ARG A 26 6.65 -20.60 -10.52
C ARG A 26 5.75 -21.60 -11.26
N ASP A 27 4.88 -21.11 -12.13
CA ASP A 27 3.99 -21.95 -12.94
C ASP A 27 4.61 -22.37 -14.29
N GLY A 28 5.91 -22.10 -14.48
CA GLY A 28 6.67 -22.55 -15.65
C GLY A 28 6.73 -21.58 -16.81
N TYR A 29 6.22 -20.35 -16.68
CA TYR A 29 6.39 -19.32 -17.72
C TYR A 29 7.86 -18.88 -17.79
N GLN A 30 8.46 -18.96 -18.99
CA GLN A 30 9.91 -18.84 -19.14
C GLN A 30 10.37 -17.46 -19.62
N SER A 31 9.48 -16.67 -20.21
CA SER A 31 9.82 -15.42 -20.90
C SER A 31 9.08 -14.22 -20.31
N ILE A 32 9.49 -13.80 -19.11
CA ILE A 32 8.88 -12.68 -18.38
C ILE A 32 9.91 -11.56 -18.24
N THR A 33 9.55 -10.33 -18.65
CA THR A 33 10.36 -9.14 -18.43
C THR A 33 9.55 -8.03 -17.77
N ILE A 34 10.04 -7.50 -16.66
CA ILE A 34 9.48 -6.33 -15.98
C ILE A 34 10.22 -5.06 -16.42
N PHE A 35 9.46 -4.04 -16.79
CA PHE A 35 9.94 -2.69 -17.10
C PHE A 35 9.47 -1.71 -16.03
N ASP A 36 10.37 -0.91 -15.48
CA ASP A 36 10.02 0.19 -14.56
C ASP A 36 10.98 1.37 -14.72
N ARG A 37 10.44 2.59 -14.61
CA ARG A 37 11.24 3.83 -14.62
C ARG A 37 12.15 3.96 -13.40
N CYS A 38 11.83 3.29 -12.29
CA CYS A 38 12.63 3.30 -11.08
C CYS A 38 13.77 2.28 -11.16
N ALA A 39 15.00 2.71 -10.85
CA ALA A 39 16.17 1.85 -10.78
C ALA A 39 16.21 1.04 -9.47
N PHE A 40 15.23 0.14 -9.28
CA PHE A 40 15.06 -0.61 -8.03
C PHE A 40 16.30 -1.42 -7.61
N ASP A 41 17.09 -1.89 -8.57
CA ASP A 41 18.36 -2.58 -8.38
C ASP A 41 19.43 -1.69 -7.70
N LYS A 42 19.32 -0.37 -7.84
CA LYS A 42 20.26 0.62 -7.29
C LYS A 42 19.73 1.31 -6.04
N ASN A 43 18.44 1.65 -6.02
CA ASN A 43 17.84 2.42 -4.92
C ASN A 43 17.05 1.57 -3.92
N PHE A 44 16.87 0.28 -4.17
CA PHE A 44 16.24 -0.66 -3.24
C PHE A 44 14.83 -0.24 -2.78
N TYR A 45 14.02 0.38 -3.63
CA TYR A 45 12.68 0.87 -3.24
C TYR A 45 12.69 1.96 -2.15
N ASP A 46 13.80 2.67 -1.98
CA ASP A 46 13.94 3.76 -1.00
C ASP A 46 13.19 5.02 -1.46
N PRO A 47 12.14 5.47 -0.73
CA PRO A 47 11.40 6.68 -1.08
C PRO A 47 12.22 7.97 -1.00
N ALA A 48 13.34 7.96 -0.26
CA ALA A 48 14.30 9.05 -0.22
C ALA A 48 15.26 9.06 -1.43
N ASN A 49 15.31 7.99 -2.23
CA ASN A 49 16.24 7.82 -3.35
C ASN A 49 15.54 7.48 -4.68
N GLY A 50 14.66 8.37 -5.15
CA GLY A 50 14.06 8.28 -6.49
C GLY A 50 12.90 7.30 -6.64
N CYS A 51 12.46 6.61 -5.59
CA CYS A 51 11.24 5.79 -5.64
C CYS A 51 10.01 6.54 -5.15
N ASP A 52 8.95 6.57 -5.94
CA ASP A 52 7.72 7.29 -5.60
C ASP A 52 6.43 6.49 -5.83
N GLY A 53 6.58 5.20 -6.15
CA GLY A 53 5.46 4.26 -6.16
C GLY A 53 4.93 3.98 -4.74
N ALA A 54 3.67 3.57 -4.64
CA ALA A 54 3.05 3.17 -3.37
C ALA A 54 3.78 2.03 -2.66
N SER A 55 4.51 1.22 -3.43
CA SER A 55 5.39 0.14 -2.96
C SER A 55 6.69 0.62 -2.32
N ALA A 56 7.04 1.90 -2.41
CA ALA A 56 8.19 2.49 -1.72
C ALA A 56 7.71 3.20 -0.44
N ASP A 57 8.09 2.66 0.71
CA ASP A 57 7.76 3.18 2.04
C ASP A 57 8.69 2.56 3.10
N ILE A 58 8.66 3.01 4.35
CA ILE A 58 9.47 2.43 5.44
C ILE A 58 8.78 1.35 6.28
N ASN A 59 7.47 1.19 6.10
CA ASN A 59 6.67 0.09 6.64
C ASN A 59 5.26 0.13 6.03
N LYS A 60 4.43 -0.91 6.17
CA LYS A 60 2.99 -0.88 5.86
C LYS A 60 2.21 -1.73 6.87
N ILE A 61 0.93 -1.43 7.07
CA ILE A 61 0.08 -2.19 8.01
C ILE A 61 -0.20 -3.57 7.43
N PHE A 62 0.07 -4.60 8.23
CA PHE A 62 -0.39 -5.97 7.98
C PHE A 62 -1.58 -6.30 8.89
N ARG A 63 -2.78 -6.46 8.31
CA ARG A 63 -4.00 -6.78 9.05
C ARG A 63 -4.86 -7.81 8.35
N MET A 64 -5.68 -8.50 9.14
CA MET A 64 -6.66 -9.49 8.67
C MET A 64 -8.12 -9.04 8.85
N ALA A 65 -8.38 -7.95 9.57
CA ALA A 65 -9.74 -7.45 9.79
C ALA A 65 -10.33 -6.77 8.54
N TYR A 66 -11.38 -7.33 7.93
CA TYR A 66 -11.95 -6.88 6.65
C TYR A 66 -13.47 -6.64 6.65
N GLY A 67 -14.10 -6.55 7.84
CA GLY A 67 -15.55 -6.44 7.96
C GLY A 67 -16.24 -7.74 7.53
N ASP A 68 -17.21 -7.62 6.64
CA ASP A 68 -17.95 -8.75 6.06
C ASP A 68 -17.27 -9.39 4.84
N LYS A 69 -16.18 -8.79 4.32
CA LYS A 69 -15.44 -9.26 3.14
C LYS A 69 -14.53 -10.45 3.45
N THR A 70 -15.12 -11.62 3.60
CA THR A 70 -14.42 -12.85 4.02
C THR A 70 -13.37 -13.33 3.02
N GLU A 71 -13.51 -13.05 1.72
CA GLU A 71 -12.52 -13.44 0.71
C GLU A 71 -11.17 -12.74 0.96
N TYR A 72 -11.17 -11.44 1.26
CA TYR A 72 -9.95 -10.71 1.60
C TYR A 72 -9.41 -11.07 2.98
N GLN A 73 -10.28 -11.36 3.95
CA GLN A 73 -9.87 -11.86 5.26
C GLN A 73 -9.08 -13.16 5.11
N ASN A 74 -9.63 -14.14 4.38
CA ASN A 74 -9.01 -15.45 4.18
C ASN A 74 -7.69 -15.31 3.41
N MET A 75 -7.66 -14.46 2.39
CA MET A 75 -6.42 -14.17 1.66
C MET A 75 -5.37 -13.48 2.54
N ALA A 76 -5.79 -12.66 3.53
CA ALA A 76 -4.85 -12.00 4.44
C ALA A 76 -4.27 -12.99 5.45
N ILE A 77 -5.08 -13.92 5.95
CA ILE A 77 -4.62 -15.04 6.78
C ILE A 77 -3.59 -15.87 6.02
N GLU A 78 -3.86 -16.21 4.76
CA GLU A 78 -2.92 -16.98 3.96
C GLU A 78 -1.65 -16.20 3.61
N ALA A 79 -1.78 -14.92 3.28
CA ALA A 79 -0.65 -14.04 3.07
C ALA A 79 0.24 -13.97 4.31
N ARG A 80 -0.34 -13.95 5.52
CA ARG A 80 0.41 -13.96 6.79
C ARG A 80 1.36 -15.16 6.85
N ASN A 81 0.85 -16.35 6.56
CA ASN A 81 1.65 -17.57 6.61
C ASN A 81 2.82 -17.49 5.62
N MET A 82 2.58 -17.03 4.39
CA MET A 82 3.64 -16.84 3.41
C MET A 82 4.65 -15.76 3.81
N TRP A 83 4.23 -14.69 4.50
CA TRP A 83 5.18 -13.71 5.04
C TRP A 83 6.10 -14.32 6.10
N LEU A 84 5.55 -15.16 6.99
CA LEU A 84 6.35 -15.86 7.99
C LEU A 84 7.31 -16.86 7.35
N GLU A 85 6.87 -17.59 6.32
CA GLU A 85 7.75 -18.44 5.50
C GLU A 85 8.86 -17.62 4.82
N TRP A 86 8.55 -16.39 4.36
CA TRP A 86 9.58 -15.51 3.80
C TRP A 86 10.57 -15.01 4.86
N ASN A 87 10.13 -14.73 6.09
CA ASN A 87 11.04 -14.43 7.20
C ASN A 87 11.99 -15.61 7.45
N GLU A 88 11.47 -16.84 7.53
CA GLU A 88 12.28 -18.05 7.70
C GLU A 88 13.27 -18.26 6.54
N GLN A 89 12.85 -18.00 5.30
CA GLN A 89 13.73 -18.05 4.13
C GLN A 89 14.84 -16.99 4.20
N VAL A 90 14.55 -15.76 4.61
CA VAL A 90 15.56 -14.71 4.79
C VAL A 90 16.57 -15.13 5.85
N ALA A 91 16.11 -15.58 7.02
CA ALA A 91 16.97 -15.99 8.12
C ALA A 91 17.86 -17.18 7.77
N SER A 92 17.35 -18.16 7.01
CA SER A 92 18.09 -19.37 6.64
C SER A 92 18.96 -19.24 5.39
N THR A 93 18.74 -18.21 4.55
CA THR A 93 19.55 -18.00 3.33
C THR A 93 20.92 -17.42 3.71
N PRO A 94 22.04 -18.03 3.29
CA PRO A 94 23.37 -17.47 3.55
C PRO A 94 23.48 -16.03 3.06
N GLN A 95 24.15 -15.15 3.82
CA GLN A 95 24.30 -13.73 3.48
C GLN A 95 24.85 -13.49 2.06
N SER A 96 25.71 -14.37 1.53
CA SER A 96 26.26 -14.31 0.17
C SER A 96 25.23 -14.59 -0.94
N GLN A 97 24.07 -15.15 -0.58
CA GLN A 97 22.95 -15.44 -1.48
C GLN A 97 21.73 -14.53 -1.26
N LEU A 98 21.80 -13.63 -0.26
CA LEU A 98 20.80 -12.58 -0.06
C LEU A 98 21.11 -11.38 -0.97
N PRO A 99 20.09 -10.67 -1.47
CA PRO A 99 20.32 -9.47 -2.26
C PRO A 99 20.94 -8.37 -1.39
N ALA A 100 21.70 -7.48 -2.02
CA ALA A 100 22.20 -6.30 -1.33
C ALA A 100 21.03 -5.52 -0.69
N GLY A 101 21.21 -5.15 0.57
CA GLY A 101 20.18 -4.46 1.35
C GLY A 101 19.42 -5.33 2.34
N LEU A 102 19.52 -6.66 2.25
CA LEU A 102 18.95 -7.59 3.24
C LEU A 102 20.04 -8.31 4.04
N SER A 103 19.75 -8.55 5.31
CA SER A 103 20.53 -9.39 6.22
C SER A 103 19.67 -10.52 6.78
N GLN A 104 20.32 -11.54 7.34
CA GLN A 104 19.64 -12.68 7.96
C GLN A 104 18.84 -12.29 9.21
N ASP A 105 19.12 -11.13 9.80
CA ASP A 105 18.40 -10.58 10.96
C ASP A 105 17.20 -9.70 10.56
N ASP A 106 16.93 -9.56 9.26
CA ASP A 106 15.79 -8.78 8.78
C ASP A 106 14.53 -9.64 8.69
N GLU A 107 13.45 -9.15 9.28
CA GLU A 107 12.11 -9.70 9.12
C GLU A 107 11.32 -8.84 8.13
N LEU A 108 10.56 -9.48 7.24
CA LEU A 108 9.70 -8.82 6.26
C LEU A 108 8.31 -8.51 6.85
N LEU A 109 7.82 -9.33 7.77
CA LEU A 109 6.64 -9.09 8.60
C LEU A 109 7.04 -9.12 10.08
N LEU A 110 6.79 -8.02 10.79
CA LEU A 110 6.87 -7.96 12.25
C LEU A 110 5.48 -8.00 12.85
N GLU A 111 5.25 -8.98 13.72
CA GLU A 111 4.03 -9.11 14.51
C GLU A 111 4.13 -8.27 15.79
N CYS A 112 4.17 -6.95 15.62
CA CYS A 112 4.14 -5.99 16.73
C CYS A 112 2.71 -5.77 17.29
N GLY A 113 1.71 -6.42 16.72
CA GLY A 113 0.29 -6.19 16.99
C GLY A 113 -0.27 -4.99 16.22
N ASN A 114 -1.58 -5.03 15.97
CA ASN A 114 -2.35 -3.95 15.37
C ASN A 114 -3.54 -3.56 16.24
N TYR A 115 -3.58 -2.30 16.68
CA TYR A 115 -4.70 -1.76 17.44
C TYR A 115 -5.65 -0.97 16.54
N PHE A 116 -6.87 -1.46 16.41
CA PHE A 116 -7.97 -0.77 15.74
C PHE A 116 -8.74 0.06 16.77
N ILE A 117 -8.70 1.37 16.63
CA ILE A 117 -9.25 2.32 17.59
C ILE A 117 -10.31 3.17 16.89
N ALA A 118 -11.43 3.42 17.55
CA ALA A 118 -12.41 4.41 17.12
C ALA A 118 -12.82 5.29 18.30
N GLU A 119 -13.29 6.50 18.00
CA GLU A 119 -13.87 7.37 19.02
C GLU A 119 -15.16 6.80 19.62
N GLY A 120 -15.45 7.18 20.86
CA GLY A 120 -16.68 6.82 21.56
C GLY A 120 -16.59 5.48 22.30
N SER A 121 -17.67 5.13 22.98
CA SER A 121 -17.77 3.95 23.84
C SER A 121 -18.21 2.67 23.13
N GLU A 122 -18.80 2.78 21.94
CA GLU A 122 -19.38 1.65 21.23
C GLU A 122 -18.52 1.20 20.06
N LEU A 123 -18.37 -0.12 19.92
CA LEU A 123 -17.59 -0.70 18.84
C LEU A 123 -18.20 -0.36 17.48
N ARG A 124 -17.45 0.34 16.62
CA ARG A 124 -17.91 0.66 15.26
C ARG A 124 -18.29 -0.62 14.49
N GLN A 125 -19.36 -0.54 13.69
CA GLN A 125 -19.92 -1.66 12.93
C GLN A 125 -18.86 -2.47 12.17
N PHE A 126 -17.97 -1.82 11.42
CA PHE A 126 -16.89 -2.49 10.68
C PHE A 126 -15.99 -3.36 11.58
N TYR A 127 -15.72 -2.93 12.81
CA TYR A 127 -14.91 -3.72 13.76
C TYR A 127 -15.70 -4.89 14.33
N ALA A 128 -16.97 -4.68 14.69
CA ALA A 128 -17.85 -5.76 15.14
C ALA A 128 -18.02 -6.84 14.06
N GLU A 129 -18.26 -6.44 12.81
CA GLU A 129 -18.35 -7.35 11.67
C GLU A 129 -17.04 -8.10 11.42
N SER A 130 -15.89 -7.43 11.54
CA SER A 130 -14.59 -8.09 11.40
C SER A 130 -14.40 -9.20 12.43
N LEU A 131 -14.75 -8.94 13.70
CA LEU A 131 -14.66 -9.93 14.78
C LEU A 131 -15.64 -11.09 14.57
N ALA A 132 -16.88 -10.79 14.15
CA ALA A 132 -17.90 -11.81 13.87
C ALA A 132 -17.54 -12.69 12.66
N SER A 133 -17.01 -12.10 11.59
CA SER A 133 -16.49 -12.82 10.44
C SER A 133 -15.32 -13.73 10.84
N MET A 134 -14.39 -13.24 11.67
CA MET A 134 -13.28 -14.03 12.18
C MET A 134 -13.76 -15.20 13.05
N GLU A 135 -14.70 -14.99 13.98
CA GLU A 135 -15.31 -16.06 14.80
C GLU A 135 -15.90 -17.16 13.91
N ARG A 136 -16.66 -16.76 12.88
CA ARG A 136 -17.36 -17.70 11.99
C ARG A 136 -16.42 -18.50 11.08
N THR A 137 -15.35 -17.89 10.58
CA THR A 137 -14.55 -18.47 9.48
C THR A 137 -13.14 -18.88 9.90
N ALA A 138 -12.61 -18.33 10.99
CA ALA A 138 -11.27 -18.58 11.50
C ALA A 138 -11.22 -18.42 13.04
N PRO A 139 -11.95 -19.25 13.80
CA PRO A 139 -12.10 -19.09 15.26
C PRO A 139 -10.77 -19.10 16.02
N ASP A 140 -9.75 -19.79 15.52
CA ASP A 140 -8.41 -19.76 16.13
C ASP A 140 -7.71 -18.41 16.00
N PHE A 141 -7.97 -17.66 14.92
CA PHE A 141 -7.51 -16.28 14.77
C PHE A 141 -8.35 -15.32 15.61
N ARG A 142 -9.64 -15.60 15.84
CA ARG A 142 -10.46 -14.78 16.73
C ARG A 142 -9.95 -14.83 18.18
N LYS A 143 -9.34 -15.94 18.62
CA LYS A 143 -8.65 -16.09 19.91
C LYS A 143 -7.38 -15.24 20.05
N THR A 144 -6.94 -14.52 19.03
CA THR A 144 -5.81 -13.57 19.11
C THR A 144 -6.25 -12.12 18.96
N GLN A 145 -7.56 -11.87 19.03
CA GLN A 145 -8.16 -10.54 18.99
C GLN A 145 -8.80 -10.21 20.34
N PHE A 146 -8.62 -8.98 20.82
CA PHE A 146 -8.97 -8.58 22.19
C PHE A 146 -9.70 -7.23 22.17
N VAL A 147 -10.99 -7.24 22.52
CA VAL A 147 -11.85 -6.04 22.55
C VAL A 147 -11.54 -5.21 23.80
N ARG A 148 -11.30 -3.92 23.61
CA ARG A 148 -11.06 -2.98 24.70
C ARG A 148 -12.29 -2.87 25.61
N GLY A 149 -12.10 -2.91 26.93
CA GLY A 149 -13.18 -2.82 27.91
C GLY A 149 -14.00 -4.10 28.06
N ASN A 150 -13.68 -5.17 27.32
CA ASN A 150 -14.24 -6.49 27.57
C ASN A 150 -13.38 -7.23 28.59
N ARG A 151 -13.94 -7.51 29.77
CA ARG A 151 -13.23 -8.14 30.89
C ARG A 151 -12.61 -9.49 30.54
N GLU A 152 -13.29 -10.33 29.76
CA GLU A 152 -12.80 -11.65 29.39
C GLU A 152 -11.60 -11.55 28.44
N ASP A 153 -11.66 -10.62 27.48
CA ASP A 153 -10.55 -10.36 26.56
C ASP A 153 -9.34 -9.74 27.28
N GLU A 154 -9.56 -8.81 28.22
CA GLU A 154 -8.48 -8.22 29.02
C GLU A 154 -7.79 -9.26 29.92
N GLU A 155 -8.57 -10.12 30.59
CA GLU A 155 -8.03 -11.23 31.37
C GLU A 155 -7.27 -12.24 30.49
N ARG A 156 -7.77 -12.53 29.28
CA ARG A 156 -7.14 -13.44 28.34
C ARG A 156 -5.82 -12.88 27.80
N LEU A 157 -5.76 -11.58 27.48
CA LEU A 157 -4.55 -10.90 27.03
C LEU A 157 -3.47 -10.92 28.13
N ALA A 158 -3.85 -10.60 29.36
CA ALA A 158 -2.94 -10.57 30.50
C ALA A 158 -2.36 -11.96 30.83
N LYS A 159 -3.17 -13.02 30.68
CA LYS A 159 -2.71 -14.41 30.87
C LYS A 159 -1.78 -14.90 29.77
N LEU A 160 -1.89 -14.36 28.56
CA LEU A 160 -1.07 -14.77 27.42
C LEU A 160 0.36 -14.26 27.55
N ASP A 161 0.53 -12.94 27.65
CA ASP A 161 1.81 -12.29 27.97
C ASP A 161 1.51 -10.86 28.46
N PRO A 162 1.89 -10.50 29.70
CA PRO A 162 1.74 -9.14 30.23
C PRO A 162 2.36 -8.04 29.35
N LYS A 163 3.37 -8.35 28.52
CA LYS A 163 3.94 -7.39 27.56
C LYS A 163 2.93 -6.90 26.53
N TRP A 164 1.96 -7.74 26.14
CA TRP A 164 0.91 -7.31 25.22
C TRP A 164 -0.02 -6.27 25.84
N VAL A 165 -0.30 -6.39 27.14
CA VAL A 165 -1.05 -5.38 27.88
C VAL A 165 -0.27 -4.06 27.92
N GLU A 166 1.04 -4.12 28.17
CA GLU A 166 1.89 -2.93 28.15
C GLU A 166 1.89 -2.25 26.76
N ARG A 167 2.06 -3.02 25.68
CA ARG A 167 2.00 -2.52 24.29
C ARG A 167 0.67 -1.85 23.98
N ALA A 168 -0.44 -2.54 24.26
CA ALA A 168 -1.78 -2.02 24.02
C ALA A 168 -2.04 -0.72 24.80
N SER A 169 -1.52 -0.61 26.02
CA SER A 169 -1.70 0.59 26.85
C SER A 169 -1.08 1.86 26.26
N LYS A 170 -0.08 1.76 25.39
CA LYS A 170 0.62 2.93 24.81
C LYS A 170 -0.29 3.82 23.97
N VAL A 171 -1.42 3.30 23.50
CA VAL A 171 -2.36 4.04 22.65
C VAL A 171 -3.67 4.39 23.38
N HIS A 172 -3.80 4.05 24.66
CA HIS A 172 -5.04 4.26 25.42
C HIS A 172 -5.39 5.72 25.66
N ALA A 173 -4.40 6.62 25.61
CA ALA A 173 -4.60 8.06 25.79
C ALA A 173 -5.19 8.77 24.56
N ILE A 174 -5.25 8.11 23.40
CA ILE A 174 -5.88 8.68 22.19
C ILE A 174 -7.32 9.10 22.51
N ASN A 175 -7.69 10.31 22.08
CA ASN A 175 -9.00 10.93 22.34
C ASN A 175 -9.34 10.95 23.84
N ASN A 176 -8.35 11.25 24.70
CA ASN A 176 -8.49 11.27 26.17
C ASN A 176 -9.05 9.97 26.76
N GLY A 177 -8.81 8.85 26.08
CA GLY A 177 -9.32 7.54 26.49
C GLY A 177 -10.76 7.26 26.12
N ASN A 178 -11.51 8.21 25.55
CA ASN A 178 -12.86 7.99 25.03
C ASN A 178 -12.80 7.28 23.67
N THR A 179 -12.41 6.01 23.72
CA THR A 179 -12.21 5.17 22.54
C THR A 179 -12.65 3.74 22.79
N ASN A 180 -13.07 3.10 21.72
CA ASN A 180 -13.36 1.68 21.62
C ASN A 180 -12.44 1.04 20.58
N GLY A 181 -12.49 -0.27 20.47
CA GLY A 181 -11.69 -0.99 19.48
C GLY A 181 -11.34 -2.40 19.87
N PHE A 182 -10.43 -2.98 19.11
CA PHE A 182 -9.82 -4.26 19.45
C PHE A 182 -8.36 -4.29 19.03
N PHE A 183 -7.57 -5.11 19.74
CA PHE A 183 -6.17 -5.34 19.49
C PHE A 183 -5.98 -6.74 18.89
N ASP A 184 -5.28 -6.83 17.76
CA ASP A 184 -4.95 -8.08 17.07
C ASP A 184 -3.45 -8.33 17.17
N ILE A 185 -3.04 -9.34 17.94
CA ILE A 185 -1.61 -9.64 18.18
C ILE A 185 -0.94 -10.39 17.03
N GLN A 186 -1.71 -10.91 16.07
CA GLN A 186 -1.20 -11.52 14.84
C GLN A 186 -1.16 -10.52 13.66
N GLY A 187 -1.58 -9.27 13.91
CA GLY A 187 -1.30 -8.16 13.03
C GLY A 187 0.05 -7.52 13.32
N GLY A 188 0.43 -6.57 12.48
CA GLY A 188 1.58 -5.72 12.73
C GLY A 188 1.97 -4.93 11.50
N ILE A 189 3.25 -4.96 11.16
CA ILE A 189 3.80 -4.19 10.05
C ILE A 189 4.62 -5.07 9.12
N THR A 190 4.48 -4.88 7.82
CA THR A 190 5.50 -5.31 6.88
C THR A 190 6.62 -4.29 6.91
N VAL A 191 7.84 -4.72 7.21
CA VAL A 191 8.97 -3.82 7.44
C VAL A 191 9.68 -3.47 6.14
N ALA A 192 10.11 -2.22 6.13
CA ALA A 192 10.85 -1.64 5.07
C ALA A 192 11.97 -0.74 5.62
N ASP A 193 12.85 -1.33 6.42
CA ASP A 193 14.03 -0.63 6.87
C ASP A 193 15.25 -1.55 6.91
N LYS A 194 16.33 -1.09 6.28
CA LYS A 194 17.68 -1.61 6.44
C LYS A 194 18.32 -0.86 7.60
N ALA A 195 19.23 -1.46 8.34
CA ALA A 195 20.11 -0.69 9.20
C ALA A 195 20.80 0.42 8.36
N LYS A 196 20.43 1.70 8.62
CA LYS A 196 20.93 2.94 7.98
C LYS A 196 20.38 3.33 6.59
N VAL A 197 19.41 2.60 6.00
CA VAL A 197 18.74 3.04 4.75
C VAL A 197 17.24 2.68 4.78
N PRO A 198 16.32 3.65 4.62
CA PRO A 198 14.88 3.40 4.60
C PRO A 198 14.46 2.63 3.33
N THR A 199 14.50 1.30 3.36
CA THR A 199 14.37 0.43 2.17
C THR A 199 13.25 -0.59 2.35
N LEU A 200 12.40 -0.75 1.34
CA LEU A 200 11.36 -1.79 1.36
C LEU A 200 11.89 -3.21 1.09
N ASN A 201 12.43 -3.80 2.16
CA ASN A 201 12.94 -5.18 2.26
C ASN A 201 12.03 -6.21 1.60
N ALA A 202 10.72 -6.08 1.73
CA ALA A 202 9.75 -6.96 1.12
C ALA A 202 9.77 -6.99 -0.42
N CYS A 203 9.78 -5.83 -1.10
CA CYS A 203 9.88 -5.79 -2.56
C CYS A 203 11.30 -6.10 -3.05
N VAL A 204 12.33 -5.79 -2.26
CA VAL A 204 13.71 -6.25 -2.52
C VAL A 204 13.76 -7.78 -2.54
N PHE A 205 13.18 -8.43 -1.54
CA PHE A 205 13.12 -9.89 -1.46
C PHE A 205 12.25 -10.51 -2.56
N ALA A 206 11.07 -9.94 -2.82
CA ALA A 206 10.22 -10.41 -3.92
C ALA A 206 10.92 -10.28 -5.29
N ARG A 207 11.66 -9.19 -5.54
CA ARG A 207 12.50 -9.05 -6.74
C ARG A 207 13.60 -10.11 -6.79
N HIS A 208 14.27 -10.36 -5.67
CA HIS A 208 15.28 -11.42 -5.57
C HIS A 208 14.71 -12.80 -5.94
N LEU A 209 13.52 -13.13 -5.44
CA LEU A 209 12.82 -14.36 -5.80
C LEU A 209 12.46 -14.39 -7.30
N CYS A 210 12.02 -13.27 -7.87
CA CYS A 210 11.75 -13.18 -9.31
C CYS A 210 13.01 -13.44 -10.14
N VAL A 211 14.14 -12.82 -9.80
CA VAL A 211 15.42 -13.01 -10.49
C VAL A 211 15.89 -14.46 -10.37
N LYS A 212 15.80 -15.07 -9.18
CA LYS A 212 16.10 -16.50 -8.98
C LYS A 212 15.21 -17.41 -9.82
N ALA A 213 13.97 -17.00 -10.08
CA ALA A 213 13.03 -17.71 -10.94
C ALA A 213 13.20 -17.42 -12.45
N GLY A 214 14.20 -16.62 -12.85
CA GLY A 214 14.51 -16.32 -14.25
C GLY A 214 13.78 -15.11 -14.84
N VAL A 215 13.03 -14.36 -14.04
CA VAL A 215 12.39 -13.10 -14.49
C VAL A 215 13.46 -12.05 -14.79
N LYS A 216 13.33 -11.39 -15.95
CA LYS A 216 14.22 -10.31 -16.38
C LYS A 216 13.68 -8.96 -15.96
N PHE A 217 14.57 -8.00 -15.78
CA PHE A 217 14.25 -6.64 -15.38
C PHE A 217 14.97 -5.65 -16.29
N VAL A 218 14.25 -4.62 -16.73
CA VAL A 218 14.78 -3.42 -17.40
C VAL A 218 14.32 -2.23 -16.57
N LEU A 219 15.26 -1.61 -15.85
CA LEU A 219 14.97 -0.64 -14.79
C LEU A 219 15.69 0.67 -15.03
N GLY A 220 15.04 1.77 -14.63
CA GLY A 220 15.60 3.12 -14.73
C GLY A 220 14.99 3.96 -15.84
N ASP A 221 15.33 5.24 -15.84
CA ASP A 221 15.03 6.20 -16.89
C ASP A 221 16.36 6.49 -17.61
N PRO A 222 16.50 6.18 -18.91
CA PRO A 222 15.42 5.91 -19.86
C PRO A 222 15.05 4.44 -20.13
N GLU A 223 15.90 3.46 -19.80
CA GLU A 223 15.80 2.10 -20.36
C GLU A 223 14.53 1.35 -19.92
N GLY A 224 14.12 1.49 -18.67
CA GLY A 224 12.92 0.82 -18.12
C GLY A 224 11.64 1.66 -18.22
N LYS A 225 11.73 2.91 -18.68
CA LYS A 225 10.60 3.83 -18.73
C LYS A 225 9.76 3.62 -19.98
N PHE A 226 8.55 3.09 -19.80
CA PHE A 226 7.54 2.96 -20.86
C PHE A 226 7.20 4.32 -21.50
N THR A 227 7.01 4.33 -22.82
CA THR A 227 6.52 5.50 -23.58
C THR A 227 5.24 5.21 -24.35
N SER A 228 5.18 4.12 -25.11
CA SER A 228 4.00 3.79 -25.93
C SER A 228 3.87 2.30 -26.22
N PHE A 229 2.64 1.86 -26.49
CA PHE A 229 2.38 0.53 -26.99
C PHE A 229 2.70 0.40 -28.49
N ILE A 230 3.23 -0.76 -28.87
CA ILE A 230 3.29 -1.16 -30.28
C ILE A 230 1.94 -1.81 -30.60
N THR A 231 1.14 -1.13 -31.44
CA THR A 231 -0.24 -1.52 -31.72
C THR A 231 -0.43 -1.91 -33.19
N GLU A 232 -1.10 -3.03 -33.42
CA GLU A 232 -1.58 -3.48 -34.72
C GLU A 232 -3.11 -3.42 -34.78
N LYS A 233 -3.66 -3.17 -35.96
CA LYS A 233 -5.11 -3.27 -36.18
C LYS A 233 -5.52 -4.73 -36.33
N ASN A 234 -6.57 -5.14 -35.62
CA ASN A 234 -7.15 -6.47 -35.73
C ASN A 234 -8.67 -6.36 -35.96
N GLY A 235 -9.07 -6.06 -37.20
CA GLY A 235 -10.47 -5.79 -37.53
C GLY A 235 -10.97 -4.51 -36.85
N ARG A 236 -11.96 -4.64 -35.95
CA ARG A 236 -12.48 -3.54 -35.12
C ARG A 236 -11.68 -3.31 -33.84
N ASP A 237 -10.89 -4.30 -33.43
CA ASP A 237 -10.11 -4.26 -32.20
C ASP A 237 -8.67 -3.84 -32.47
N LYS A 238 -7.98 -3.47 -31.40
CA LYS A 238 -6.53 -3.27 -31.37
C LYS A 238 -5.86 -4.56 -30.90
N LYS A 239 -4.60 -4.76 -31.27
CA LYS A 239 -3.74 -5.77 -30.68
C LYS A 239 -2.42 -5.13 -30.28
N ILE A 240 -2.03 -5.29 -29.02
CA ILE A 240 -0.72 -4.88 -28.53
C ILE A 240 0.27 -6.02 -28.82
N THR A 241 1.36 -5.69 -29.50
CA THR A 241 2.42 -6.65 -29.85
C THR A 241 3.75 -6.33 -29.16
N GLY A 242 3.78 -5.32 -28.30
CA GLY A 242 4.96 -4.92 -27.54
C GLY A 242 4.86 -3.52 -26.96
N ILE A 243 5.99 -3.03 -26.47
CA ILE A 243 6.15 -1.68 -25.90
C ILE A 243 7.36 -0.98 -26.50
N MET A 244 7.37 0.35 -26.37
CA MET A 244 8.55 1.19 -26.55
C MET A 244 8.96 1.81 -25.22
N THR A 245 10.26 1.97 -25.04
CA THR A 245 10.90 2.60 -23.88
C THR A 245 11.48 3.97 -24.24
N ALA A 246 11.84 4.77 -23.24
CA ALA A 246 12.27 6.16 -23.44
C ALA A 246 13.64 6.28 -24.14
N ASP A 247 14.41 5.20 -24.17
CA ASP A 247 15.64 5.07 -24.97
C ASP A 247 15.37 4.78 -26.46
N GLY A 248 14.09 4.67 -26.85
CA GLY A 248 13.65 4.43 -28.23
C GLY A 248 13.66 2.95 -28.65
N LEU A 249 13.98 2.03 -27.74
CA LEU A 249 13.98 0.60 -28.05
C LEU A 249 12.57 0.01 -28.12
N ARG A 250 12.44 -1.07 -28.90
CA ARG A 250 11.19 -1.82 -29.11
C ARG A 250 11.30 -3.19 -28.47
N HIS A 251 10.33 -3.53 -27.63
CA HIS A 251 10.28 -4.81 -26.91
C HIS A 251 9.00 -5.56 -27.29
N MET A 252 9.12 -6.63 -28.07
CA MET A 252 7.98 -7.41 -28.57
C MET A 252 7.52 -8.45 -27.55
N SER A 253 6.20 -8.66 -27.46
CA SER A 253 5.57 -9.59 -26.52
C SER A 253 4.25 -10.13 -27.05
N ASP A 254 3.86 -11.32 -26.59
CA ASP A 254 2.56 -11.91 -26.90
C ASP A 254 1.44 -11.30 -26.04
N ILE A 255 1.79 -10.84 -24.83
CA ILE A 255 0.90 -10.13 -23.91
C ILE A 255 1.65 -9.06 -23.13
N VAL A 256 0.98 -7.92 -22.91
CA VAL A 256 1.46 -6.85 -22.03
C VAL A 256 0.55 -6.75 -20.82
N ILE A 257 1.14 -6.78 -19.63
CA ILE A 257 0.47 -6.61 -18.34
C ILE A 257 0.82 -5.22 -17.78
N VAL A 258 -0.16 -4.39 -17.52
CA VAL A 258 0.02 -3.07 -16.91
C VAL A 258 -0.22 -3.15 -15.41
N ALA A 259 0.85 -3.08 -14.63
CA ALA A 259 0.87 -3.09 -13.18
C ALA A 259 1.44 -1.77 -12.59
N ALA A 260 1.19 -0.65 -13.29
CA ALA A 260 1.80 0.66 -13.04
C ALA A 260 1.17 1.45 -11.87
N GLY A 261 0.39 0.80 -11.00
CA GLY A 261 -0.23 1.42 -9.84
C GLY A 261 -0.97 2.72 -10.19
N PRO A 262 -0.67 3.86 -9.55
CA PRO A 262 -1.42 5.09 -9.80
C PRO A 262 -1.12 5.74 -11.16
N TRP A 263 -0.16 5.22 -11.93
CA TRP A 263 0.06 5.58 -13.32
C TRP A 263 -0.66 4.66 -14.32
N SER A 264 -1.44 3.68 -13.86
CA SER A 264 -2.17 2.76 -14.76
C SER A 264 -3.05 3.49 -15.77
N ALA A 265 -3.76 4.56 -15.35
CA ALA A 265 -4.59 5.36 -16.25
C ALA A 265 -3.77 6.26 -17.19
N THR A 266 -2.52 6.60 -16.84
CA THR A 266 -1.58 7.30 -17.72
C THR A 266 -1.04 6.38 -18.83
N VAL A 267 -0.95 5.08 -18.54
CA VAL A 267 -0.49 4.05 -19.48
C VAL A 267 -1.64 3.54 -20.36
N ILE A 268 -2.80 3.28 -19.76
CA ILE A 268 -4.02 2.82 -20.45
C ILE A 268 -5.09 3.90 -20.33
N PRO A 269 -5.35 4.70 -21.39
CA PRO A 269 -6.33 5.77 -21.32
C PRO A 269 -7.69 5.29 -20.84
N GLU A 270 -8.19 4.15 -21.32
CA GLU A 270 -9.51 3.61 -20.95
C GLU A 270 -9.65 3.28 -19.44
N ALA A 271 -8.54 3.12 -18.72
CA ALA A 271 -8.57 2.79 -17.29
C ALA A 271 -9.08 3.95 -16.41
N HIS A 272 -9.15 5.19 -16.90
CA HIS A 272 -9.76 6.30 -16.14
C HIS A 272 -11.24 6.04 -15.78
N GLN A 273 -11.91 5.12 -16.49
CA GLN A 273 -13.31 4.77 -16.25
C GLN A 273 -13.48 3.76 -15.10
N THR A 274 -12.40 3.08 -14.69
CA THR A 274 -12.41 2.02 -13.67
C THR A 274 -11.63 2.38 -12.42
N VAL A 275 -10.58 3.19 -12.57
CA VAL A 275 -9.69 3.57 -11.48
C VAL A 275 -9.25 5.03 -11.57
N GLU A 276 -8.86 5.58 -10.42
CA GLU A 276 -8.35 6.93 -10.28
C GLU A 276 -7.11 6.96 -9.39
N ALA A 277 -6.11 7.76 -9.78
CA ALA A 277 -4.98 8.06 -8.91
C ALA A 277 -5.43 9.01 -7.79
N THR A 278 -5.24 8.60 -6.54
CA THR A 278 -5.62 9.41 -5.38
C THR A 278 -4.51 9.47 -4.35
N ALA A 279 -4.29 10.63 -3.73
CA ALA A 279 -3.25 10.84 -2.73
C ALA A 279 -3.80 10.78 -1.30
N GLY A 280 -3.07 10.12 -0.41
CA GLY A 280 -3.18 10.28 1.04
C GLY A 280 -1.97 10.99 1.63
N THR A 281 -2.01 11.25 2.93
CA THR A 281 -0.99 12.01 3.66
C THR A 281 -0.10 11.07 4.49
N VAL A 282 1.22 11.24 4.36
CA VAL A 282 2.21 10.55 5.19
C VAL A 282 3.16 11.59 5.77
N MET A 283 3.43 11.47 7.06
CA MET A 283 4.30 12.37 7.82
C MET A 283 5.27 11.57 8.68
N PHE A 284 6.40 12.16 9.02
CA PHE A 284 7.47 11.48 9.74
C PHE A 284 8.00 12.33 10.89
N ILE A 285 8.45 11.66 11.94
CA ILE A 285 9.22 12.26 13.04
C ILE A 285 10.52 11.48 13.16
N ASP A 286 11.64 12.16 13.02
CA ASP A 286 12.97 11.56 13.25
C ASP A 286 13.39 11.77 14.70
N ILE A 287 13.68 10.67 15.39
CA ILE A 287 14.09 10.65 16.79
C ILE A 287 15.62 10.54 16.86
N PRO A 288 16.32 11.52 17.46
CA PRO A 288 17.77 11.46 17.65
C PRO A 288 18.19 10.17 18.38
N GLU A 289 19.35 9.61 18.02
CA GLU A 289 19.85 8.36 18.62
C GLU A 289 20.03 8.45 20.13
N GLU A 290 20.22 9.65 20.67
CA GLU A 290 20.50 9.99 22.05
C GLU A 290 19.25 9.80 22.94
N ARG A 291 18.06 9.90 22.35
CA ARG A 291 16.76 9.66 23.02
C ARG A 291 16.45 8.18 23.13
N LYS A 292 17.35 7.44 23.78
CA LYS A 292 17.26 5.98 23.98
C LYS A 292 15.95 5.55 24.68
N ASP A 293 15.38 6.43 25.49
CA ASP A 293 14.06 6.28 26.11
C ASP A 293 12.95 6.15 25.07
N LEU A 294 12.95 7.01 24.04
CA LEU A 294 11.95 6.99 22.97
C LEU A 294 12.19 5.86 21.97
N TRP A 295 13.45 5.59 21.62
CA TRP A 295 13.80 4.44 20.80
C TRP A 295 13.30 3.14 21.42
N LYS A 296 13.47 2.97 22.74
CA LYS A 296 12.91 1.83 23.47
C LYS A 296 11.38 1.87 23.51
N LYS A 297 10.77 3.01 23.85
CA LYS A 297 9.30 3.14 23.96
C LYS A 297 8.59 2.77 22.67
N PHE A 298 9.11 3.23 21.54
CA PHE A 298 8.50 3.08 20.23
C PHE A 298 9.02 1.87 19.43
N SER A 299 9.87 1.03 20.01
CA SER A 299 10.39 -0.15 19.33
C SER A 299 9.28 -1.15 19.01
N PRO A 300 9.44 -2.00 17.97
CA PRO A 300 8.45 -3.02 17.63
C PRO A 300 8.09 -3.98 18.79
N GLU A 301 8.99 -4.13 19.76
CA GLU A 301 8.78 -4.96 20.96
C GLU A 301 7.97 -4.27 22.06
N ASN A 302 7.78 -2.95 22.01
CA ASN A 302 7.12 -2.16 23.05
C ASN A 302 5.95 -1.31 22.54
N TYR A 303 5.81 -1.16 21.23
CA TYR A 303 4.80 -0.31 20.59
C TYR A 303 4.09 -1.06 19.46
N PRO A 304 2.74 -1.03 19.42
CA PRO A 304 1.99 -1.64 18.34
C PRO A 304 1.87 -0.67 17.16
N ALA A 305 1.57 -1.21 15.97
CA ALA A 305 0.95 -0.39 14.95
C ALA A 305 -0.51 -0.12 15.34
N TRP A 306 -1.05 1.03 14.95
CA TRP A 306 -2.43 1.38 15.29
C TRP A 306 -3.07 2.25 14.23
N SER A 307 -4.40 2.21 14.20
CA SER A 307 -5.21 3.13 13.42
C SER A 307 -6.36 3.66 14.27
N TYR A 308 -6.66 4.95 14.13
CA TYR A 308 -7.69 5.66 14.88
C TYR A 308 -8.72 6.25 13.92
N ARG A 309 -10.00 5.91 14.09
CA ARG A 309 -11.14 6.46 13.33
C ARG A 309 -11.93 7.47 14.16
N LYS A 310 -12.16 8.66 13.59
CA LYS A 310 -12.92 9.77 14.21
C LYS A 310 -13.87 10.35 13.15
N GLY A 311 -15.03 10.84 13.58
CA GLY A 311 -16.06 11.45 12.76
C GLY A 311 -16.85 10.45 11.92
N ASP A 312 -17.86 10.96 11.22
CA ASP A 312 -18.67 10.27 10.23
C ASP A 312 -18.96 11.22 9.06
N GLY A 313 -19.34 10.68 7.90
CA GLY A 313 -19.59 11.49 6.70
C GLY A 313 -18.39 12.36 6.34
N ASP A 314 -18.61 13.67 6.20
CA ASP A 314 -17.56 14.63 5.82
C ASP A 314 -16.51 14.90 6.91
N SER A 315 -16.82 14.64 8.19
CA SER A 315 -15.86 14.79 9.29
C SER A 315 -15.01 13.53 9.50
N TYR A 316 -15.33 12.44 8.80
CA TYR A 316 -14.60 11.17 8.94
C TYR A 316 -13.13 11.30 8.55
N TYR A 317 -12.26 10.79 9.42
CA TYR A 317 -10.90 10.43 9.04
C TYR A 317 -10.41 9.19 9.79
N GLN A 318 -9.33 8.62 9.24
CA GLN A 318 -8.53 7.59 9.86
C GLN A 318 -7.06 8.03 9.94
N GLY A 319 -6.53 8.16 11.15
CA GLY A 319 -5.11 8.34 11.42
C GLY A 319 -4.43 7.02 11.79
N GLY A 320 -3.10 6.99 11.84
CA GLY A 320 -2.36 5.83 12.34
C GLY A 320 -0.88 6.08 12.49
N SER A 321 -0.21 5.22 13.27
CA SER A 321 1.25 5.23 13.43
C SER A 321 1.80 3.81 13.49
N PHE A 322 3.12 3.73 13.40
CA PHE A 322 3.92 2.52 13.28
C PHE A 322 5.04 2.55 14.32
N PRO A 323 5.57 1.40 14.75
CA PRO A 323 6.83 1.34 15.47
C PRO A 323 7.95 2.14 14.79
N ILE A 324 8.89 2.63 15.59
CA ILE A 324 10.08 3.35 15.12
C ILE A 324 10.93 2.43 14.24
N SER A 325 11.45 3.00 13.15
CA SER A 325 12.34 2.29 12.22
C SER A 325 13.74 2.09 12.82
N LYS A 326 14.56 1.23 12.21
CA LYS A 326 15.99 1.05 12.55
C LYS A 326 16.81 2.33 12.30
N THR A 327 16.28 3.24 11.49
CA THR A 327 16.82 4.59 11.21
C THR A 327 16.31 5.68 12.15
N GLY A 328 15.49 5.35 13.15
CA GLY A 328 14.98 6.31 14.13
C GLY A 328 13.77 7.11 13.66
N ARG A 329 13.11 6.68 12.59
CA ARG A 329 11.98 7.39 11.98
C ARG A 329 10.66 6.76 12.39
N LEU A 330 9.80 7.57 13.01
CA LEU A 330 8.38 7.26 13.20
C LEU A 330 7.59 7.71 11.97
N LYS A 331 6.61 6.90 11.57
CA LYS A 331 5.71 7.24 10.47
C LYS A 331 4.29 7.43 10.97
N PHE A 332 3.61 8.44 10.44
CA PHE A 332 2.21 8.71 10.68
C PHE A 332 1.46 8.76 9.35
N GLY A 333 0.36 8.02 9.26
CA GLY A 333 -0.54 8.04 8.11
C GLY A 333 -1.81 8.80 8.44
N PHE A 334 -2.30 9.58 7.51
CA PHE A 334 -3.61 10.21 7.58
C PHE A 334 -4.43 9.90 6.32
N ARG A 335 -5.63 9.39 6.53
CA ARG A 335 -6.61 9.03 5.51
C ARG A 335 -7.97 9.64 5.86
N GLY A 336 -8.21 10.85 5.38
CA GLY A 336 -9.54 11.46 5.29
C GLY A 336 -10.01 11.50 3.84
N LYS A 337 -10.54 12.64 3.40
CA LYS A 337 -10.72 12.95 1.98
C LYS A 337 -9.40 12.75 1.22
N LYS A 338 -9.43 11.92 0.18
CA LYS A 338 -8.27 11.67 -0.70
C LYS A 338 -8.20 12.75 -1.77
N PHE A 339 -7.01 13.01 -2.32
CA PHE A 339 -6.79 14.14 -3.22
C PHE A 339 -6.47 13.68 -4.64
N THR A 340 -6.90 14.44 -5.64
CA THR A 340 -6.66 14.18 -7.08
C THR A 340 -5.82 15.29 -7.71
N ASN A 341 -5.10 15.00 -8.79
CA ASN A 341 -4.28 15.99 -9.52
C ASN A 341 -4.46 15.82 -11.03
N PHE A 342 -5.40 16.54 -11.62
CA PHE A 342 -5.76 16.37 -13.03
C PHE A 342 -4.74 17.00 -13.98
N GLU A 343 -4.22 16.20 -14.90
CA GLU A 343 -3.30 16.60 -15.97
C GLU A 343 -3.81 16.07 -17.31
N ASP A 344 -3.34 16.65 -18.42
CA ASP A 344 -3.61 16.11 -19.75
C ASP A 344 -3.02 14.70 -19.92
N HIS A 345 -3.79 13.80 -20.52
CA HIS A 345 -3.34 12.45 -20.80
C HIS A 345 -2.25 12.47 -21.88
N PRO A 346 -1.07 11.83 -21.68
CA PRO A 346 0.08 11.97 -22.58
C PRO A 346 -0.18 11.46 -24.00
N THR A 347 -1.10 10.51 -24.18
CA THR A 347 -1.39 9.87 -25.47
C THR A 347 -2.85 9.97 -25.93
N ALA A 348 -3.73 10.65 -25.18
CA ALA A 348 -5.15 10.74 -25.48
C ALA A 348 -5.62 12.20 -25.48
N PRO A 349 -5.57 12.88 -26.65
CA PRO A 349 -5.94 14.30 -26.75
C PRO A 349 -7.36 14.57 -26.23
N GLY A 350 -7.50 15.62 -25.42
CA GLY A 350 -8.78 16.04 -24.83
C GLY A 350 -9.22 15.22 -23.60
N LEU A 351 -8.44 14.22 -23.18
CA LEU A 351 -8.68 13.50 -21.94
C LEU A 351 -7.79 14.07 -20.83
N ARG A 352 -8.40 14.44 -19.70
CA ARG A 352 -7.68 14.79 -18.46
C ARG A 352 -7.94 13.74 -17.40
N ILE A 353 -6.90 13.37 -16.68
CA ILE A 353 -6.94 12.33 -15.64
C ILE A 353 -6.16 12.77 -14.41
N SER A 354 -6.58 12.27 -13.24
CA SER A 354 -5.75 12.38 -12.04
C SER A 354 -4.45 11.59 -12.23
N THR A 355 -3.31 12.29 -12.17
CA THR A 355 -1.96 11.76 -12.34
C THR A 355 -1.13 12.08 -11.10
N PRO A 356 -0.28 11.15 -10.61
CA PRO A 356 0.54 11.42 -9.43
C PRO A 356 1.46 12.63 -9.55
N ARG A 357 1.43 13.48 -8.51
CA ARG A 357 2.38 14.56 -8.26
C ARG A 357 3.21 14.25 -7.01
N THR A 358 4.51 14.06 -7.17
CA THR A 358 5.45 13.65 -6.11
C THR A 358 6.63 14.62 -6.05
N LYS A 359 7.54 14.46 -5.09
CA LYS A 359 8.77 15.27 -5.03
C LYS A 359 9.73 15.02 -6.21
N TYR A 360 9.48 13.99 -7.01
CA TYR A 360 10.26 13.66 -8.21
C TYR A 360 9.50 13.93 -9.52
N SER A 361 8.28 14.48 -9.45
CA SER A 361 7.57 14.99 -10.63
C SER A 361 8.21 16.30 -11.12
N GLU A 362 7.96 16.66 -12.38
CA GLU A 362 8.45 17.92 -12.99
C GLU A 362 8.01 19.16 -12.19
N ASN A 363 6.76 19.16 -11.71
CA ASN A 363 6.24 20.12 -10.74
C ASN A 363 6.22 19.48 -9.35
N PRO A 364 7.32 19.50 -8.58
CA PRO A 364 7.44 18.71 -7.37
C PRO A 364 6.48 19.15 -6.26
N ILE A 365 6.20 18.22 -5.34
CA ILE A 365 5.50 18.50 -4.09
C ILE A 365 6.08 17.63 -2.95
N ASP A 366 6.44 18.29 -1.85
CA ASP A 366 7.14 17.71 -0.70
C ASP A 366 6.46 18.07 0.65
N THR A 367 5.18 18.45 0.57
CA THR A 367 4.31 18.80 1.69
C THR A 367 2.97 18.08 1.58
N VAL A 368 2.11 18.27 2.59
CA VAL A 368 0.80 17.62 2.74
C VAL A 368 -0.27 18.63 3.10
N PRO A 369 -1.57 18.33 2.90
CA PRO A 369 -2.66 19.21 3.28
C PRO A 369 -2.66 19.57 4.77
N ILE A 370 -2.89 20.84 5.08
CA ILE A 370 -2.82 21.36 6.46
C ILE A 370 -3.83 20.69 7.39
N TYR A 371 -4.98 20.28 6.86
CA TYR A 371 -6.01 19.55 7.61
C TYR A 371 -5.48 18.23 8.16
N GLY A 372 -4.90 17.38 7.32
CA GLY A 372 -4.37 16.07 7.74
C GLY A 372 -3.20 16.21 8.72
N LEU A 373 -2.35 17.20 8.50
CA LEU A 373 -1.27 17.56 9.43
C LEU A 373 -1.83 17.96 10.81
N SER A 374 -2.84 18.84 10.83
CA SER A 374 -3.45 19.34 12.07
C SER A 374 -4.13 18.24 12.87
N GLN A 375 -4.88 17.35 12.22
CA GLN A 375 -5.53 16.20 12.87
C GLN A 375 -4.50 15.26 13.52
N MET A 376 -3.39 14.99 12.84
CA MET A 376 -2.35 14.13 13.43
C MET A 376 -1.55 14.81 14.53
N LYS A 377 -1.36 16.14 14.47
CA LYS A 377 -0.82 16.91 15.60
C LYS A 377 -1.71 16.78 16.84
N GLU A 378 -3.03 16.88 16.70
CA GLU A 378 -3.98 16.69 17.80
C GLU A 378 -3.79 15.31 18.48
N VAL A 379 -3.70 14.25 17.68
CA VAL A 379 -3.45 12.89 18.20
C VAL A 379 -2.10 12.79 18.92
N ILE A 380 -1.05 13.41 18.39
CA ILE A 380 0.27 13.46 19.05
C ILE A 380 0.20 14.21 20.37
N PHE A 381 -0.45 15.37 20.42
CA PHE A 381 -0.58 16.13 21.66
C PHE A 381 -1.32 15.37 22.75
N ASP A 382 -2.39 14.67 22.40
CA ASP A 382 -3.22 13.98 23.37
C ASP A 382 -2.61 12.67 23.87
N ALA A 383 -1.91 11.92 22.99
CA ALA A 383 -1.44 10.56 23.31
C ALA A 383 0.08 10.38 23.37
N PHE A 384 0.86 11.25 22.72
CA PHE A 384 2.31 11.12 22.58
C PHE A 384 3.02 12.47 22.78
N PRO A 385 2.76 13.20 23.89
CA PRO A 385 3.26 14.56 24.08
C PRO A 385 4.79 14.66 24.06
N GLU A 386 5.51 13.57 24.37
CA GLU A 386 6.97 13.52 24.24
C GLU A 386 7.49 13.68 22.82
N LEU A 387 6.65 13.48 21.79
CA LEU A 387 7.00 13.70 20.39
C LEU A 387 6.84 15.17 19.95
N ALA A 388 6.15 15.99 20.77
CA ALA A 388 5.91 17.40 20.49
C ALA A 388 7.22 18.22 20.38
N GLU A 389 8.26 17.78 21.11
CA GLU A 389 9.60 18.38 21.10
C GLU A 389 10.22 18.43 19.69
N PHE A 390 9.96 17.41 18.86
CA PHE A 390 10.54 17.29 17.52
C PHE A 390 9.66 17.91 16.44
N GLY A 391 8.33 17.77 16.59
CA GLY A 391 7.40 18.03 15.49
C GLY A 391 7.59 17.06 14.31
N PHE A 392 6.85 17.28 13.24
CA PHE A 392 7.06 16.51 12.02
C PHE A 392 8.34 16.99 11.31
N THR A 393 9.22 16.06 10.97
CA THR A 393 10.51 16.37 10.31
C THR A 393 10.43 16.27 8.80
N ASP A 394 9.51 15.45 8.28
CA ASP A 394 9.36 15.18 6.85
C ASP A 394 7.91 14.77 6.52
N SER A 395 7.53 14.88 5.26
CA SER A 395 6.20 14.45 4.78
C SER A 395 6.21 14.16 3.29
N ARG A 396 5.20 13.42 2.84
CA ARG A 396 4.93 13.21 1.42
C ARG A 396 3.47 12.87 1.16
N LEU A 397 3.01 13.19 -0.03
CA LEU A 397 1.82 12.55 -0.59
C LEU A 397 2.15 11.11 -0.95
N CYS A 398 1.27 10.19 -0.55
CA CYS A 398 1.32 8.79 -0.97
C CYS A 398 0.20 8.53 -1.96
N TRP A 399 0.55 8.24 -3.21
CA TRP A 399 -0.42 7.97 -4.27
C TRP A 399 -0.86 6.51 -4.28
N TYR A 400 -2.17 6.30 -4.30
CA TYR A 400 -2.88 5.04 -4.44
C TYR A 400 -3.65 5.02 -5.76
N THR A 401 -4.19 3.85 -6.07
CA THR A 401 -5.13 3.66 -7.18
C THR A 401 -6.43 3.15 -6.61
N ASP A 402 -7.43 4.01 -6.52
CA ASP A 402 -8.76 3.59 -6.09
C ASP A 402 -9.55 3.09 -7.28
N SER A 403 -10.27 1.99 -7.08
CA SER A 403 -11.31 1.52 -7.99
C SER A 403 -12.68 2.03 -7.54
N ILE A 404 -13.70 1.83 -8.37
CA ILE A 404 -15.07 2.29 -8.11
C ILE A 404 -15.69 1.73 -6.82
N ASP A 405 -15.20 0.59 -6.29
CA ASP A 405 -15.79 -0.14 -5.15
C ASP A 405 -14.76 -0.64 -4.13
N ASN A 406 -13.48 -0.29 -4.29
CA ASN A 406 -12.32 -0.73 -3.49
C ASN A 406 -11.85 -2.18 -3.73
N ASP A 407 -12.45 -2.90 -4.68
CA ASP A 407 -11.94 -4.18 -5.18
C ASP A 407 -10.84 -3.96 -6.23
N TYR A 408 -9.94 -4.93 -6.43
CA TYR A 408 -8.90 -4.78 -7.46
C TYR A 408 -9.48 -4.78 -8.88
N VAL A 409 -8.69 -4.32 -9.85
CA VAL A 409 -9.01 -4.43 -11.28
C VAL A 409 -7.92 -5.26 -11.92
N ILE A 410 -8.23 -6.53 -12.16
CA ILE A 410 -7.34 -7.58 -12.65
C ILE A 410 -8.06 -8.36 -13.74
N ASP A 411 -7.89 -7.92 -14.99
CA ASP A 411 -8.60 -8.47 -16.14
C ASP A 411 -7.95 -8.07 -17.48
N TYR A 412 -8.43 -8.66 -18.57
CA TYR A 412 -8.16 -8.20 -19.92
C TYR A 412 -8.82 -6.85 -20.18
N VAL A 413 -8.10 -5.93 -20.83
CA VAL A 413 -8.63 -4.62 -21.21
C VAL A 413 -9.51 -4.79 -22.45
N PRO A 414 -10.79 -4.38 -22.43
CA PRO A 414 -11.70 -4.52 -23.57
C PRO A 414 -11.17 -3.80 -24.83
N GLY A 415 -11.39 -4.42 -26.00
CA GLY A 415 -11.01 -3.85 -27.30
C GLY A 415 -9.55 -4.10 -27.72
N TYR A 416 -8.79 -4.89 -26.96
CA TYR A 416 -7.38 -5.20 -27.22
C TYR A 416 -7.11 -6.66 -27.61
N SER A 417 -8.10 -7.39 -28.14
CA SER A 417 -7.93 -8.77 -28.65
C SER A 417 -7.13 -9.70 -27.69
N ASP A 418 -7.42 -9.65 -26.40
CA ASP A 418 -6.75 -10.41 -25.33
C ASP A 418 -5.21 -10.26 -25.28
N SER A 419 -4.67 -9.11 -25.72
CA SER A 419 -3.22 -8.83 -25.74
C SER A 419 -2.77 -7.79 -24.70
N LEU A 420 -3.72 -7.14 -24.03
CA LEU A 420 -3.48 -6.17 -22.96
C LEU A 420 -4.24 -6.59 -21.70
N PHE A 421 -3.52 -6.72 -20.60
CA PHE A 421 -4.05 -7.10 -19.29
C PHE A 421 -3.69 -6.02 -18.28
N ILE A 422 -4.57 -5.75 -17.32
CA ILE A 422 -4.34 -4.74 -16.29
C ILE A 422 -4.34 -5.40 -14.90
N CYS A 423 -3.43 -4.96 -14.02
CA CYS A 423 -3.34 -5.38 -12.62
C CYS A 423 -3.21 -4.13 -11.74
N THR A 424 -4.33 -3.57 -11.28
CA THR A 424 -4.33 -2.28 -10.55
C THR A 424 -5.49 -2.17 -9.55
N GLY A 425 -5.82 -0.95 -9.11
CA GLY A 425 -6.96 -0.70 -8.22
C GLY A 425 -6.69 -1.12 -6.77
N GLY A 426 -5.43 -1.05 -6.33
CA GLY A 426 -5.00 -1.55 -5.02
C GLY A 426 -5.70 -0.90 -3.81
N SER A 427 -6.42 0.22 -4.00
CA SER A 427 -7.39 0.84 -3.07
C SER A 427 -6.89 1.00 -1.63
N GLY A 428 -5.58 1.25 -1.49
CA GLY A 428 -4.90 1.41 -0.21
C GLY A 428 -4.69 0.12 0.60
N HIS A 429 -4.85 -1.08 0.02
CA HIS A 429 -4.76 -2.32 0.79
C HIS A 429 -4.02 -3.49 0.12
N ALA A 430 -3.54 -3.36 -1.12
CA ALA A 430 -2.86 -4.43 -1.87
C ALA A 430 -1.51 -4.91 -1.30
N PHE A 431 -0.75 -4.06 -0.60
CA PHE A 431 0.65 -4.36 -0.25
C PHE A 431 0.81 -5.66 0.56
N LYS A 432 -0.06 -5.88 1.55
CA LYS A 432 0.00 -7.06 2.43
C LYS A 432 -0.16 -8.39 1.69
N PHE A 433 -0.65 -8.35 0.45
CA PHE A 433 -0.85 -9.53 -0.38
C PHE A 433 0.32 -9.79 -1.32
N LEU A 434 1.42 -9.01 -1.26
CA LEU A 434 2.60 -9.20 -2.12
C LEU A 434 3.05 -10.67 -2.29
N PRO A 435 3.09 -11.52 -1.23
CA PRO A 435 3.53 -12.91 -1.40
C PRO A 435 2.58 -13.77 -2.24
N ILE A 436 1.29 -13.43 -2.32
CA ILE A 436 0.24 -14.35 -2.80
C ILE A 436 -0.68 -13.79 -3.90
N LEU A 437 -0.70 -12.47 -4.08
CA LEU A 437 -1.58 -11.78 -5.04
C LEU A 437 -1.45 -12.31 -6.47
N GLY A 438 -0.21 -12.58 -6.90
CA GLY A 438 0.11 -13.08 -8.24
C GLY A 438 -0.49 -14.45 -8.54
N ARG A 439 -0.79 -15.28 -7.54
CA ARG A 439 -1.48 -16.56 -7.75
C ARG A 439 -2.86 -16.34 -8.36
N HIS A 440 -3.60 -15.39 -7.81
CA HIS A 440 -4.95 -15.06 -8.24
C HIS A 440 -4.95 -14.21 -9.52
N VAL A 441 -3.93 -13.36 -9.71
CA VAL A 441 -3.71 -12.69 -11.01
C VAL A 441 -3.49 -13.71 -12.12
N LYS A 442 -2.63 -14.71 -11.89
CA LYS A 442 -2.38 -15.78 -12.86
C LYS A 442 -3.67 -16.52 -13.21
N ASN A 443 -4.49 -16.86 -12.21
CA ASN A 443 -5.78 -17.50 -12.44
C ASN A 443 -6.67 -16.67 -13.40
N GLN A 444 -6.81 -15.36 -13.18
CA GLN A 444 -7.54 -14.47 -14.08
C GLN A 444 -6.92 -14.43 -15.48
N LEU A 445 -5.60 -14.30 -15.58
CA LEU A 445 -4.87 -14.27 -16.85
C LEU A 445 -5.10 -15.55 -17.68
N GLU A 446 -5.11 -16.71 -17.01
CA GLU A 446 -5.35 -18.03 -17.59
C GLU A 446 -6.83 -18.39 -17.72
N ARG A 447 -7.74 -17.48 -17.34
CA ARG A 447 -9.19 -17.71 -17.30
C ARG A 447 -9.60 -18.93 -16.45
N LYS A 448 -8.87 -19.18 -15.37
CA LYS A 448 -9.22 -20.16 -14.33
C LYS A 448 -10.00 -19.44 -13.23
N THR A 449 -11.27 -19.81 -13.07
CA THR A 449 -12.14 -19.19 -12.05
C THR A 449 -11.69 -19.53 -10.64
N ASP A 450 -11.65 -18.52 -9.78
CA ASP A 450 -11.49 -18.59 -8.33
C ASP A 450 -12.45 -17.62 -7.62
N GLN A 451 -12.35 -17.51 -6.29
CA GLN A 451 -13.24 -16.67 -5.48
C GLN A 451 -13.15 -15.17 -5.80
N PHE A 452 -12.06 -14.71 -6.44
CA PHE A 452 -11.84 -13.31 -6.79
C PHE A 452 -12.22 -12.98 -8.22
N SER A 453 -12.34 -13.99 -9.08
CA SER A 453 -12.72 -13.84 -10.48
C SER A 453 -13.98 -13.01 -10.73
N PRO A 454 -15.07 -13.09 -9.93
CA PRO A 454 -16.21 -12.18 -10.10
C PRO A 454 -15.95 -10.75 -9.59
N LEU A 455 -15.06 -10.57 -8.60
CA LEU A 455 -14.81 -9.30 -7.93
C LEU A 455 -13.82 -8.41 -8.70
N TRP A 456 -12.81 -9.01 -9.33
CA TRP A 456 -11.69 -8.26 -9.89
C TRP A 456 -11.81 -7.95 -11.39
N LYS A 457 -12.98 -8.18 -11.98
CA LYS A 457 -13.21 -7.93 -13.41
C LYS A 457 -13.04 -6.47 -13.80
N TRP A 458 -12.76 -6.25 -15.09
CA TRP A 458 -12.94 -4.93 -15.68
C TRP A 458 -14.38 -4.46 -15.50
N ARG A 459 -14.53 -3.26 -14.95
CA ARG A 459 -15.84 -2.64 -14.66
C ARG A 459 -15.68 -1.13 -14.66
N VAL A 460 -16.71 -0.42 -15.10
CA VAL A 460 -16.66 1.05 -15.22
C VAL A 460 -17.68 1.69 -14.30
N ALA A 461 -17.43 2.95 -13.95
CA ALA A 461 -18.40 3.75 -13.23
C ALA A 461 -19.73 3.84 -14.01
N GLU A 462 -20.84 3.53 -13.35
CA GLU A 462 -22.18 3.66 -13.90
C GLU A 462 -22.83 4.99 -13.45
N PRO A 463 -23.53 5.71 -14.35
CA PRO A 463 -24.25 6.93 -13.97
C PRO A 463 -25.21 6.71 -12.80
N GLY A 464 -25.13 7.57 -11.78
CA GLY A 464 -26.00 7.52 -10.60
C GLY A 464 -25.62 6.49 -9.54
N ARG A 465 -24.56 5.68 -9.75
CA ARG A 465 -24.02 4.80 -8.70
C ARG A 465 -22.81 5.43 -8.02
N SER A 466 -22.67 5.17 -6.72
CA SER A 466 -21.46 5.54 -5.97
C SER A 466 -20.25 4.82 -6.56
N ASN A 467 -19.13 5.53 -6.69
CA ASN A 467 -17.92 5.04 -7.33
C ASN A 467 -16.63 5.53 -6.65
N ASN A 468 -16.67 5.70 -5.33
CA ASN A 468 -15.55 6.21 -4.52
C ASN A 468 -15.03 7.59 -4.97
N GLY A 469 -15.89 8.41 -5.58
CA GLY A 469 -15.58 9.76 -6.02
C GLY A 469 -14.96 9.86 -7.41
N ILE A 470 -14.68 8.74 -8.09
CA ILE A 470 -14.02 8.70 -9.41
C ILE A 470 -14.73 9.58 -10.46
N SER A 471 -16.04 9.78 -10.33
CA SER A 471 -16.80 10.68 -11.24
C SER A 471 -16.96 12.13 -10.78
N GLU A 472 -16.30 12.55 -9.69
CA GLU A 472 -16.36 13.95 -9.23
C GLU A 472 -15.63 14.92 -10.17
N GLY A 473 -14.64 14.42 -10.92
CA GLY A 473 -13.86 15.21 -11.88
C GLY A 473 -12.96 16.27 -11.23
N GLU A 474 -12.37 17.11 -12.06
CA GLU A 474 -11.36 18.11 -11.65
C GLU A 474 -11.94 19.30 -10.87
N ASP A 475 -13.24 19.56 -11.01
CA ASP A 475 -13.94 20.58 -10.25
C ASP A 475 -14.44 20.08 -8.89
N GLY A 476 -14.22 18.79 -8.61
CA GLY A 476 -14.59 18.14 -7.37
C GLY A 476 -13.81 18.68 -6.16
N PRO A 477 -14.33 18.45 -4.94
CA PRO A 477 -13.72 18.93 -3.70
C PRO A 477 -12.41 18.21 -3.33
N ARG A 478 -12.02 17.18 -4.09
CA ARG A 478 -10.78 16.41 -3.93
C ARG A 478 -9.61 16.97 -4.73
N ALA A 479 -9.84 17.89 -5.67
CA ALA A 479 -8.80 18.43 -6.53
C ALA A 479 -7.75 19.18 -5.72
N LEU A 480 -6.47 18.77 -5.83
CA LEU A 480 -5.35 19.29 -5.04
C LEU A 480 -5.17 20.81 -5.20
N SER A 481 -5.54 21.38 -6.34
CA SER A 481 -5.54 22.83 -6.61
C SER A 481 -6.48 23.63 -5.69
N ARG A 482 -7.45 22.98 -5.06
CA ARG A 482 -8.44 23.57 -4.13
C ARG A 482 -8.10 23.30 -2.66
N ILE A 483 -6.99 22.64 -2.38
CA ILE A 483 -6.62 22.19 -1.04
C ILE A 483 -5.54 23.10 -0.46
N GLU A 484 -5.76 23.57 0.77
CA GLU A 484 -4.76 24.31 1.53
C GLU A 484 -3.62 23.36 1.95
N MET A 485 -2.42 23.64 1.45
CA MET A 485 -1.21 22.88 1.74
C MET A 485 -0.48 23.48 2.94
N ALA A 486 0.12 22.62 3.78
CA ALA A 486 0.94 23.07 4.89
C ALA A 486 2.26 23.69 4.40
N CYS A 487 2.76 24.67 5.16
CA CYS A 487 4.11 25.18 5.04
C CYS A 487 5.02 24.60 6.14
N ARG A 488 6.34 24.78 6.03
CA ARG A 488 7.30 24.16 6.96
C ARG A 488 7.14 24.63 8.42
N SER A 489 6.67 25.85 8.67
CA SER A 489 6.39 26.31 10.05
C SER A 489 5.24 25.54 10.71
N ASP A 490 4.29 25.00 9.94
CA ASP A 490 3.14 24.25 10.48
C ASP A 490 3.55 22.90 11.09
N PHE A 491 4.71 22.38 10.70
CA PHE A 491 5.22 21.07 11.13
C PHE A 491 5.66 21.07 12.59
N SER A 492 5.95 22.25 13.15
CA SER A 492 6.26 22.38 14.58
C SER A 492 5.07 21.94 15.42
N ALA A 493 5.31 21.05 16.39
CA ALA A 493 4.29 20.60 17.34
C ALA A 493 4.50 21.22 18.73
N LYS A 494 5.03 22.46 18.82
CA LYS A 494 5.21 23.16 20.11
C LYS A 494 3.91 23.68 20.72
N GLU A 495 2.90 23.96 19.88
CA GLU A 495 1.59 24.45 20.29
C GLU A 495 0.48 23.55 19.78
N LYS A 496 -0.54 23.30 20.61
CA LYS A 496 -1.71 22.51 20.21
C LYS A 496 -2.42 23.25 19.08
N PRO A 497 -2.76 22.58 17.95
CA PRO A 497 -3.49 23.23 16.86
C PRO A 497 -4.77 23.88 17.40
N PRO A 498 -5.13 25.09 16.95
CA PRO A 498 -6.43 25.65 17.27
C PRO A 498 -7.51 24.68 16.78
N VAL A 499 -8.53 24.45 17.61
CA VAL A 499 -9.69 23.63 17.22
C VAL A 499 -10.40 24.38 16.09
N LYS A 500 -10.14 23.98 14.84
CA LYS A 500 -10.94 24.42 13.69
C LYS A 500 -12.22 23.57 13.74
N LEU A 501 -13.28 24.16 14.29
CA LEU A 501 -14.65 23.64 14.26
C LEU A 501 -15.18 23.58 12.84
#